data_AF-A0A8T4NYR8-F1
#
_entry.id   AF-A0A8T4NYR8-F1
#
_cell.length_a   1.000
_cell.length_b   1.000
_cell.length_c   1.000
_cell.angle_alpha   90.00
_cell.angle_beta   90.00
_cell.angle_gamma   90.00
#
_symmetry.space_group_name_H-M   'P 1'
#
loop_
_entity.id
_entity.type
_entity.pdbx_description
1 polymer ?
#
loop_
_entity_poly.entity_id
_entity_poly.type
_entity_poly.pdbx_seq_one_letter_code
_entity_poly.pdbx_strand_id
1 'polypeptide(L)'
;KKELKRHFKPMILHGSRDYFQIIMENYTVEIIPIMNIKHPREALNLTDISPFHCDYVKKHDKSKEIRLAKAFCRTNKCYGAESYIGGFSGYVLEILVIHYGSFVKLLKGASKWKSRMFIGNRTDIENLNISKKMGPLVLIDPVDKNRNAAAALSYEKYNDFINACKKFLKNPKKDFFIERKFDEQSFIKKHPNKEIIILEAVTLNSKKDVMGAKLLKCFNYIKERFKLNGFNIMHSEWHWDEKKSAFFYLVFDNKEISSTARHYGPPASAKKGMQGFIKKWGKGNIKKDGARIYTDIKREFTKPKQYALHLTKNDRNIMNYVKLLLLR
;
A
#
# COMPACT_ATOMS: atom_id res chain seq x y z
N LYS A 1 -3.40 -18.12 -30.63
CA LYS A 1 -3.07 -19.21 -29.68
C LYS A 1 -2.39 -20.40 -30.35
N LYS A 2 -2.97 -21.03 -31.38
CA LYS A 2 -2.38 -22.16 -32.12
C LYS A 2 -0.97 -21.84 -32.66
N GLU A 3 -0.83 -20.70 -33.33
CA GLU A 3 0.47 -20.23 -33.84
C GLU A 3 1.53 -20.01 -32.76
N LEU A 4 1.19 -19.37 -31.64
CA LEU A 4 2.14 -19.16 -30.54
C LEU A 4 2.65 -20.47 -29.96
N LYS A 5 1.76 -21.47 -29.79
CA LYS A 5 2.14 -22.79 -29.27
C LYS A 5 3.01 -23.60 -30.23
N ARG A 6 3.03 -23.25 -31.52
CA ARG A 6 3.87 -23.93 -32.52
C ARG A 6 5.35 -23.55 -32.37
N HIS A 7 5.62 -22.31 -31.98
CA HIS A 7 6.98 -21.76 -31.92
C HIS A 7 7.48 -21.52 -30.49
N PHE A 8 6.58 -21.42 -29.52
CA PHE A 8 6.91 -21.07 -28.14
C PHE A 8 6.15 -21.94 -27.14
N LYS A 9 6.58 -21.90 -25.88
CA LYS A 9 5.87 -22.46 -24.72
C LYS A 9 5.23 -21.33 -23.90
N PRO A 10 4.15 -20.68 -24.39
CA PRO A 10 3.57 -19.53 -23.70
C PRO A 10 2.83 -19.98 -22.43
N MET A 11 3.03 -19.24 -21.35
CA MET A 11 2.16 -19.28 -20.18
C MET A 11 0.93 -18.42 -20.45
N ILE A 12 -0.26 -18.91 -20.11
CA ILE A 12 -1.49 -18.13 -20.21
C ILE A 12 -1.70 -17.43 -18.88
N LEU A 13 -1.83 -16.11 -18.93
CA LEU A 13 -2.10 -15.27 -17.79
C LEU A 13 -3.49 -14.64 -17.94
N HIS A 14 -4.16 -14.46 -16.82
CA HIS A 14 -5.55 -14.00 -16.77
C HIS A 14 -5.62 -12.60 -16.14
N GLY A 15 -5.99 -11.59 -16.94
CA GLY A 15 -6.24 -10.21 -16.51
C GLY A 15 -7.67 -9.76 -16.88
N SER A 16 -7.81 -8.55 -17.42
CA SER A 16 -9.08 -8.09 -18.05
C SER A 16 -9.47 -8.94 -19.27
N ARG A 17 -8.49 -9.64 -19.84
CA ARG A 17 -8.61 -10.71 -20.83
C ARG A 17 -7.42 -11.66 -20.66
N ASP A 18 -7.49 -12.81 -21.31
CA ASP A 18 -6.35 -13.72 -21.37
C ASP A 18 -5.24 -13.14 -22.25
N TYR A 19 -4.00 -13.24 -21.78
CA TYR A 19 -2.80 -12.88 -22.52
C TYR A 19 -1.72 -13.94 -22.35
N PHE A 20 -0.70 -13.87 -23.20
CA PHE A 20 0.35 -14.88 -23.27
C PHE A 20 1.66 -14.28 -22.81
N GLN A 21 2.37 -14.98 -21.93
CA GLN A 21 3.71 -14.60 -21.50
C GLN A 21 4.70 -15.66 -22.00
N ILE A 22 5.77 -15.19 -22.63
CA ILE A 22 6.87 -16.02 -23.12
C ILE A 22 8.13 -15.55 -22.40
N ILE A 23 8.78 -16.47 -21.71
CA ILE A 23 10.08 -16.23 -21.09
C ILE A 23 11.14 -16.64 -22.10
N MET A 24 11.88 -15.66 -22.59
CA MET A 24 13.11 -15.83 -23.34
C MET A 24 14.28 -15.53 -22.38
N GLU A 25 15.49 -16.04 -22.67
CA GLU A 25 16.64 -15.99 -21.74
C GLU A 25 16.80 -14.66 -20.99
N ASN A 26 16.76 -13.54 -21.71
CA ASN A 26 16.97 -12.20 -21.15
C ASN A 26 15.71 -11.33 -21.13
N TYR A 27 14.59 -11.81 -21.67
CA TYR A 27 13.39 -11.00 -21.88
C TYR A 27 12.13 -11.76 -21.54
N THR A 28 11.20 -11.08 -20.88
CA THR A 28 9.81 -11.54 -20.78
C THR A 28 9.00 -10.79 -21.82
N VAL A 29 8.39 -11.52 -22.75
CA VAL A 29 7.53 -10.96 -23.80
C VAL A 29 6.08 -11.27 -23.45
N GLU A 30 5.27 -10.21 -23.37
CA GLU A 30 3.82 -10.33 -23.16
C GLU A 30 3.08 -10.00 -24.45
N ILE A 31 2.26 -10.95 -24.90
CA ILE A 31 1.45 -10.84 -26.11
C ILE A 31 0.00 -10.69 -25.67
N ILE A 32 -0.51 -9.46 -25.81
CA ILE A 32 -1.84 -9.07 -25.36
C ILE A 32 -2.73 -8.93 -26.60
N PRO A 33 -3.73 -9.80 -26.80
CA PRO A 33 -4.67 -9.67 -27.91
C PRO A 33 -5.59 -8.47 -27.68
N ILE A 34 -5.61 -7.52 -28.62
CA ILE A 34 -6.44 -6.31 -28.55
C ILE A 34 -7.42 -6.23 -29.71
N MET A 35 -8.50 -5.49 -29.52
CA MET A 35 -9.40 -5.12 -30.60
C MET A 35 -8.70 -4.08 -31.49
N ASN A 36 -8.84 -4.23 -32.80
CA ASN A 36 -8.38 -3.23 -33.75
C ASN A 36 -9.44 -2.11 -33.85
N ILE A 37 -9.26 -1.05 -33.07
CA ILE A 37 -10.22 0.07 -32.97
C ILE A 37 -9.62 1.35 -33.54
N LYS A 38 -10.48 2.25 -34.03
CA LYS A 38 -10.04 3.55 -34.58
C LYS A 38 -10.08 4.69 -33.56
N HIS A 39 -10.99 4.61 -32.59
CA HIS A 39 -11.14 5.61 -31.55
C HIS A 39 -11.13 5.00 -30.15
N PRO A 40 -10.54 5.66 -29.12
CA PRO A 40 -10.51 5.14 -27.75
C PRO A 40 -11.89 4.78 -27.17
N ARG A 41 -12.95 5.47 -27.61
CA ARG A 41 -14.34 5.21 -27.20
C ARG A 41 -14.89 3.84 -27.62
N GLU A 42 -14.27 3.19 -28.60
CA GLU A 42 -14.64 1.86 -29.08
C GLU A 42 -14.02 0.74 -28.23
N ALA A 43 -13.12 1.08 -27.30
CA ALA A 43 -12.43 0.10 -26.47
C ALA A 43 -13.40 -0.66 -25.56
N LEU A 44 -13.25 -1.99 -25.51
CA LEU A 44 -14.01 -2.82 -24.59
C LEU A 44 -13.38 -2.84 -23.20
N ASN A 45 -12.05 -2.70 -23.13
CA ASN A 45 -11.35 -2.48 -21.87
C ASN A 45 -10.03 -1.72 -22.08
N LEU A 46 -9.33 -1.45 -20.96
CA LEU A 46 -8.13 -0.63 -20.94
C LEU A 46 -7.02 -1.13 -21.88
N THR A 47 -6.93 -2.44 -22.15
CA THR A 47 -5.89 -2.98 -23.03
C THR A 47 -6.05 -2.56 -24.48
N ASP A 48 -7.30 -2.33 -24.95
CA ASP A 48 -7.54 -1.83 -26.31
C ASP A 48 -7.13 -0.36 -26.48
N ILE A 49 -7.12 0.41 -25.37
CA ILE A 49 -6.70 1.83 -25.35
C ILE A 49 -5.18 1.97 -25.32
N SER A 50 -4.45 0.95 -24.84
CA SER A 50 -2.99 0.98 -24.66
C SER A 50 -2.19 1.50 -25.87
N PRO A 51 -2.49 1.15 -27.14
CA PRO A 51 -1.79 1.74 -28.28
C PRO A 51 -1.92 3.27 -28.36
N PHE A 52 -3.11 3.81 -28.09
CA PHE A 52 -3.34 5.26 -28.08
C PHE A 52 -2.57 5.96 -26.95
N HIS A 53 -2.43 5.32 -25.78
CA HIS A 53 -1.56 5.82 -24.71
C HIS A 53 -0.10 5.89 -25.16
N CYS A 54 0.39 4.84 -25.82
CA CYS A 54 1.74 4.80 -26.37
C CYS A 54 1.94 5.93 -27.39
N ASP A 55 0.99 6.13 -28.31
CA ASP A 55 1.07 7.18 -29.32
C ASP A 55 1.04 8.58 -28.70
N TYR A 56 0.20 8.80 -27.67
CA TYR A 56 0.20 10.04 -26.91
C TYR A 56 1.57 10.33 -26.29
N VAL A 57 2.19 9.36 -25.63
CA VAL A 57 3.49 9.54 -24.97
C VAL A 57 4.60 9.75 -25.99
N LYS A 58 4.62 8.99 -27.10
CA LYS A 58 5.62 9.10 -28.17
C LYS A 58 5.65 10.47 -28.85
N LYS A 59 4.51 11.18 -28.90
CA LYS A 59 4.44 12.55 -29.42
C LYS A 59 5.22 13.57 -28.58
N HIS A 60 5.65 13.20 -27.38
CA HIS A 60 6.38 14.07 -26.47
C HIS A 60 7.82 13.56 -26.29
N ASP A 61 8.81 14.39 -26.62
CA ASP A 61 10.22 14.06 -26.36
C ASP A 61 10.58 14.27 -24.87
N LYS A 62 10.16 13.32 -24.03
CA LYS A 62 10.34 13.35 -22.56
C LYS A 62 10.92 12.06 -21.98
N SER A 63 11.47 11.18 -22.82
CA SER A 63 11.91 9.83 -22.43
C SER A 63 12.90 9.82 -21.25
N LYS A 64 13.90 10.73 -21.25
CA LYS A 64 14.90 10.86 -20.17
C LYS A 64 14.25 11.30 -18.85
N GLU A 65 13.39 12.32 -18.91
CA GLU A 65 12.66 12.86 -17.76
C GLU A 65 11.72 11.82 -17.14
N ILE A 66 11.03 11.04 -17.98
CA ILE A 66 10.14 9.96 -17.56
C ILE A 66 10.92 8.87 -16.83
N ARG A 67 12.09 8.46 -17.35
CA ARG A 67 12.95 7.47 -16.68
C ARG A 67 13.43 7.95 -15.32
N LEU A 68 13.79 9.24 -15.18
CA LEU A 68 14.14 9.82 -13.89
C LEU A 68 12.95 9.77 -12.91
N ALA A 69 11.75 10.14 -13.35
CA ALA A 69 10.56 10.06 -12.51
C ALA A 69 10.27 8.62 -12.04
N LYS A 70 10.34 7.65 -12.95
CA LYS A 70 10.15 6.22 -12.62
C LYS A 70 11.21 5.72 -11.63
N ALA A 71 12.49 6.02 -11.86
CA ALA A 71 13.58 5.62 -10.97
C ALA A 71 13.45 6.26 -9.58
N PHE A 72 13.08 7.54 -9.53
CA PHE A 72 12.81 8.27 -8.30
C PHE A 72 11.66 7.63 -7.51
N CYS A 73 10.52 7.40 -8.16
CA CYS A 73 9.36 6.80 -7.50
C CYS A 73 9.64 5.36 -7.03
N ARG A 74 10.41 4.58 -7.79
CA ARG A 74 10.77 3.20 -7.42
C ARG A 74 11.66 3.17 -6.19
N THR A 75 12.69 4.02 -6.16
CA THR A 75 13.59 4.15 -5.01
C THR A 75 12.85 4.61 -3.76
N ASN A 76 11.91 5.56 -3.91
CA ASN A 76 11.09 6.10 -2.82
C ASN A 76 9.79 5.29 -2.58
N LYS A 77 9.73 4.02 -3.04
CA LYS A 77 8.67 3.05 -2.74
C LYS A 77 7.24 3.54 -3.04
N CYS A 78 7.08 4.31 -4.11
CA CYS A 78 5.79 4.80 -4.61
C CYS A 78 5.57 4.50 -6.11
N TYR A 79 6.37 3.63 -6.73
CA TYR A 79 6.16 3.16 -8.10
C TYR A 79 5.43 1.81 -8.12
N GLY A 80 4.38 1.71 -8.92
CA GLY A 80 3.54 0.51 -9.06
C GLY A 80 2.09 0.80 -8.66
N ALA A 81 1.14 0.42 -9.51
CA ALA A 81 -0.30 0.62 -9.29
C ALA A 81 -1.01 -0.65 -8.82
N GLU A 82 -0.24 -1.72 -8.58
CA GLU A 82 -0.70 -2.95 -7.95
C GLU A 82 -1.34 -2.64 -6.59
N SER A 83 -2.37 -3.40 -6.24
CA SER A 83 -3.22 -3.12 -5.07
C SER A 83 -2.47 -3.12 -3.74
N TYR A 84 -1.37 -3.88 -3.66
CA TYR A 84 -0.50 -3.97 -2.50
C TYR A 84 0.56 -2.86 -2.41
N ILE A 85 0.76 -2.10 -3.48
CA ILE A 85 1.65 -0.92 -3.50
C ILE A 85 0.81 0.34 -3.37
N GLY A 86 -0.24 0.48 -4.19
CA GLY A 86 -1.10 1.66 -4.24
C GLY A 86 -0.34 2.94 -4.61
N GLY A 87 0.65 2.83 -5.51
CA GLY A 87 1.54 3.91 -5.95
C GLY A 87 1.18 4.45 -7.34
N PHE A 88 2.15 5.13 -7.97
CA PHE A 88 2.03 5.70 -9.31
C PHE A 88 2.32 4.62 -10.36
N SER A 89 1.41 4.44 -11.32
CA SER A 89 1.68 3.61 -12.51
C SER A 89 2.72 4.27 -13.41
N GLY A 90 3.34 3.49 -14.28
CA GLY A 90 4.26 4.01 -15.30
C GLY A 90 3.61 5.08 -16.17
N TYR A 91 2.38 4.85 -16.61
CA TYR A 91 1.63 5.78 -17.46
C TYR A 91 1.23 7.08 -16.71
N VAL A 92 0.88 6.99 -15.42
CA VAL A 92 0.62 8.20 -14.61
C VAL A 92 1.85 9.09 -14.54
N LEU A 93 3.04 8.51 -14.33
CA LEU A 93 4.28 9.28 -14.31
C LEU A 93 4.61 9.88 -15.69
N GLU A 94 4.29 9.19 -16.78
CA GLU A 94 4.41 9.71 -18.14
C GLU A 94 3.54 10.95 -18.33
N ILE A 95 2.23 10.87 -17.99
CA ILE A 95 1.31 12.02 -18.06
C ILE A 95 1.81 13.18 -17.19
N LEU A 96 2.21 12.91 -15.95
CA LEU A 96 2.66 13.94 -15.02
C LEU A 96 3.93 14.65 -15.53
N VAL A 97 4.92 13.91 -16.01
CA VAL A 97 6.15 14.50 -16.56
C VAL A 97 5.84 15.32 -17.82
N ILE A 98 4.94 14.85 -18.69
CA ILE A 98 4.49 15.60 -19.87
C ILE A 98 3.80 16.89 -19.44
N HIS A 99 2.85 16.81 -18.50
CA HIS A 99 2.09 17.95 -17.99
C HIS A 99 2.98 19.03 -17.37
N TYR A 100 3.93 18.65 -16.51
CA TYR A 100 4.87 19.60 -15.90
C TYR A 100 6.07 19.96 -16.80
N GLY A 101 6.28 19.21 -17.89
CA GLY A 101 7.32 19.43 -18.89
C GLY A 101 8.72 18.90 -18.57
N SER A 102 9.00 18.52 -17.32
CA SER A 102 10.26 17.86 -16.90
C SER A 102 10.11 17.23 -15.51
N PHE A 103 11.02 16.32 -15.15
CA PHE A 103 11.13 15.70 -13.84
C PHE A 103 11.26 16.74 -12.72
N VAL A 104 12.18 17.70 -12.86
CA VAL A 104 12.39 18.72 -11.81
C VAL A 104 11.17 19.62 -11.65
N LYS A 105 10.50 20.00 -12.75
CA LYS A 105 9.24 20.78 -12.68
C LYS A 105 8.13 19.98 -12.02
N LEU A 106 8.02 18.67 -12.30
CA LEU A 106 7.10 17.77 -11.60
C LEU A 106 7.37 17.79 -10.09
N LEU A 107 8.61 17.59 -9.64
CA LEU A 107 8.91 17.60 -8.21
C LEU A 107 8.58 18.96 -7.55
N LYS A 108 8.90 20.07 -8.21
CA LYS A 108 8.58 21.43 -7.71
C LYS A 108 7.06 21.61 -7.56
N GLY A 109 6.29 21.18 -8.56
CA GLY A 109 4.82 21.21 -8.51
C GLY A 109 4.27 20.30 -7.42
N ALA A 110 4.70 19.03 -7.41
CA ALA A 110 4.25 18.02 -6.47
C ALA A 110 4.57 18.34 -5.01
N SER A 111 5.70 19.00 -4.74
CA SER A 111 6.06 19.43 -3.37
C SER A 111 5.03 20.38 -2.74
N LYS A 112 4.20 21.03 -3.55
CA LYS A 112 3.16 21.98 -3.15
C LYS A 112 1.75 21.40 -3.20
N TRP A 113 1.60 20.15 -3.63
CA TRP A 113 0.30 19.48 -3.66
C TRP A 113 -0.33 19.46 -2.25
N LYS A 114 -1.65 19.65 -2.22
CA LYS A 114 -2.47 19.63 -0.99
C LYS A 114 -2.93 18.21 -0.68
N SER A 115 -3.80 18.02 0.31
CA SER A 115 -4.35 16.70 0.67
C SER A 115 -5.03 16.00 -0.52
N ARG A 116 -5.61 16.78 -1.43
CA ARG A 116 -6.12 16.31 -2.72
C ARG A 116 -5.70 17.26 -3.84
N MET A 117 -5.43 16.71 -5.01
CA MET A 117 -5.02 17.45 -6.20
C MET A 117 -5.83 17.00 -7.43
N PHE A 118 -6.19 17.94 -8.29
CA PHE A 118 -6.87 17.69 -9.55
C PHE A 118 -6.00 18.24 -10.68
N ILE A 119 -5.69 17.41 -11.68
CA ILE A 119 -4.84 17.76 -12.82
C ILE A 119 -5.57 17.36 -14.10
N GLY A 120 -5.85 18.33 -14.96
CA GLY A 120 -6.60 18.16 -16.21
C GLY A 120 -7.41 19.41 -16.54
N ASN A 121 -8.15 19.37 -17.65
CA ASN A 121 -9.10 20.42 -17.98
C ASN A 121 -10.25 20.43 -16.94
N ARG A 122 -10.65 21.62 -16.49
CA ARG A 122 -11.73 21.80 -15.51
C ARG A 122 -13.04 21.14 -15.94
N THR A 123 -13.44 21.30 -17.20
CA THR A 123 -14.67 20.72 -17.74
C THR A 123 -14.62 19.19 -17.72
N ASP A 124 -13.48 18.60 -18.09
CA ASP A 124 -13.29 17.14 -18.05
C ASP A 124 -13.37 16.62 -16.61
N ILE A 125 -12.78 17.34 -15.65
CA ILE A 125 -12.87 17.01 -14.21
C ILE A 125 -14.31 17.12 -13.72
N GLU A 126 -15.04 18.18 -14.07
CA GLU A 126 -16.43 18.38 -13.65
C GLU A 126 -17.34 17.26 -14.20
N ASN A 127 -17.11 16.81 -15.44
CA ASN A 127 -17.85 15.73 -16.08
C ASN A 127 -17.50 14.33 -15.55
N LEU A 128 -16.42 14.15 -14.78
CA LEU A 128 -16.11 12.85 -14.18
C LEU A 128 -17.19 12.43 -13.18
N ASN A 129 -17.57 11.15 -13.26
CA ASN A 129 -18.41 10.50 -12.24
C ASN A 129 -17.80 10.65 -10.84
N ILE A 130 -18.66 10.79 -9.82
CA ILE A 130 -18.28 11.02 -8.42
C ILE A 130 -17.28 9.97 -7.93
N SER A 131 -17.51 8.69 -8.24
CA SER A 131 -16.60 7.60 -7.85
C SER A 131 -15.19 7.75 -8.44
N LYS A 132 -15.05 8.32 -9.64
CA LYS A 132 -13.75 8.55 -10.30
C LYS A 132 -13.03 9.78 -9.79
N LYS A 133 -13.74 10.67 -9.10
CA LYS A 133 -13.17 11.82 -8.38
C LYS A 133 -12.58 11.42 -7.03
N MET A 134 -12.72 10.17 -6.59
CA MET A 134 -12.14 9.70 -5.32
C MET A 134 -10.60 9.58 -5.40
N GLY A 135 -9.97 9.62 -4.22
CA GLY A 135 -8.52 9.50 -4.08
C GLY A 135 -7.78 10.83 -3.89
N PRO A 136 -6.47 10.77 -3.62
CA PRO A 136 -5.63 11.94 -3.38
C PRO A 136 -5.27 12.70 -4.65
N LEU A 137 -5.22 12.04 -5.80
CA LEU A 137 -4.93 12.65 -7.10
C LEU A 137 -5.99 12.23 -8.10
N VAL A 138 -6.66 13.22 -8.70
CA VAL A 138 -7.53 13.04 -9.85
C VAL A 138 -6.76 13.55 -11.07
N LEU A 139 -6.23 12.62 -11.86
CA LEU A 139 -5.47 12.93 -13.07
C LEU A 139 -6.29 12.52 -14.29
N ILE A 140 -6.77 13.50 -15.06
CA ILE A 140 -7.49 13.22 -16.31
C ILE A 140 -6.55 12.52 -17.28
N ASP A 141 -6.99 11.38 -17.77
CA ASP A 141 -6.31 10.67 -18.83
C ASP A 141 -6.47 11.45 -20.15
N PRO A 142 -5.37 11.82 -20.83
CA PRO A 142 -5.43 12.62 -22.05
C PRO A 142 -6.00 11.88 -23.25
N VAL A 143 -6.09 10.54 -23.19
CA VAL A 143 -6.67 9.69 -24.24
C VAL A 143 -8.12 9.32 -23.92
N ASP A 144 -8.44 9.09 -22.65
CA ASP A 144 -9.81 8.83 -22.16
C ASP A 144 -10.22 9.83 -21.06
N LYS A 145 -10.82 10.94 -21.47
CA LYS A 145 -11.23 12.02 -20.55
C LYS A 145 -12.21 11.59 -19.46
N ASN A 146 -12.88 10.45 -19.62
CA ASN A 146 -13.78 9.89 -18.62
C ASN A 146 -13.07 9.06 -17.55
N ARG A 147 -11.74 9.06 -17.52
CA ARG A 147 -10.91 8.23 -16.63
C ARG A 147 -10.04 9.08 -15.71
N ASN A 148 -10.00 8.68 -14.44
CA ASN A 148 -8.92 9.08 -13.53
C ASN A 148 -7.76 8.08 -13.68
N ALA A 149 -6.66 8.53 -14.31
CA ALA A 149 -5.49 7.70 -14.52
C ALA A 149 -4.80 7.28 -13.22
N ALA A 150 -4.95 8.07 -12.16
CA ALA A 150 -4.34 7.87 -10.85
C ALA A 150 -5.28 7.18 -9.82
N ALA A 151 -6.34 6.51 -10.27
CA ALA A 151 -7.34 5.89 -9.38
C ALA A 151 -6.77 4.86 -8.38
N ALA A 152 -5.64 4.22 -8.71
CA ALA A 152 -4.97 3.26 -7.82
C ALA A 152 -4.06 3.91 -6.77
N LEU A 153 -3.81 5.22 -6.85
CA LEU A 153 -2.89 5.91 -5.95
C LEU A 153 -3.52 6.08 -4.56
N SER A 154 -2.87 5.53 -3.55
CA SER A 154 -3.24 5.64 -2.15
C SER A 154 -2.81 6.99 -1.56
N TYR A 155 -3.52 7.44 -0.51
CA TYR A 155 -3.13 8.63 0.25
C TYR A 155 -1.74 8.49 0.88
N GLU A 156 -1.37 7.29 1.33
CA GLU A 156 -0.05 7.01 1.88
C GLU A 156 1.04 7.26 0.84
N LYS A 157 0.98 6.61 -0.33
CA LYS A 157 1.98 6.78 -1.39
C LYS A 157 2.01 8.16 -2.01
N TYR A 158 0.86 8.83 -2.06
CA TYR A 158 0.77 10.22 -2.44
C TYR A 158 1.56 11.13 -1.47
N ASN A 159 1.37 10.96 -0.16
CA ASN A 159 2.09 11.73 0.85
C ASN A 159 3.59 11.39 0.90
N ASP A 160 3.94 10.10 0.76
CA ASP A 160 5.33 9.65 0.65
C ASP A 160 6.04 10.34 -0.52
N PHE A 161 5.38 10.40 -1.68
CA PHE A 161 5.91 11.08 -2.86
C PHE A 161 6.10 12.59 -2.65
N ILE A 162 5.11 13.28 -2.07
CA ILE A 162 5.24 14.72 -1.73
C ILE A 162 6.44 14.94 -0.79
N ASN A 163 6.58 14.10 0.23
CA ASN A 163 7.69 14.17 1.18
C ASN A 163 9.04 13.89 0.51
N ALA A 164 9.11 12.90 -0.38
CA ALA A 164 10.30 12.62 -1.17
C ALA A 164 10.66 13.81 -2.07
N CYS A 165 9.68 14.42 -2.75
CA CYS A 165 9.88 15.63 -3.55
C CYS A 165 10.50 16.76 -2.72
N LYS A 166 9.94 17.06 -1.55
CA LYS A 166 10.44 18.09 -0.64
C LYS A 166 11.88 17.82 -0.20
N LYS A 167 12.18 16.57 0.19
CA LYS A 167 13.52 16.17 0.64
C LYS A 167 14.54 16.29 -0.49
N PHE A 168 14.21 15.81 -1.69
CA PHE A 168 15.09 15.90 -2.85
C PHE A 168 15.36 17.35 -3.26
N LEU A 169 14.33 18.19 -3.33
CA LEU A 169 14.49 19.61 -3.68
C LEU A 169 15.33 20.38 -2.65
N LYS A 170 15.25 20.00 -1.36
CA LYS A 170 16.07 20.58 -0.30
C LYS A 170 17.54 20.14 -0.39
N ASN A 171 17.79 18.87 -0.70
CA ASN A 171 19.14 18.30 -0.75
C ASN A 171 19.23 17.20 -1.82
N PRO A 172 19.48 17.55 -3.10
CA PRO A 172 19.52 16.59 -4.20
C PRO A 172 20.67 15.60 -4.03
N LYS A 173 20.37 14.29 -4.02
CA LYS A 173 21.38 13.23 -3.90
C LYS A 173 21.09 12.08 -4.85
N LYS A 174 22.14 11.39 -5.30
CA LYS A 174 22.03 10.15 -6.12
C LYS A 174 21.26 9.05 -5.39
N ASP A 175 21.30 9.04 -4.05
CA ASP A 175 20.57 8.09 -3.21
C ASP A 175 19.06 8.04 -3.46
N PHE A 176 18.46 9.11 -3.98
CA PHE A 176 17.04 9.12 -4.36
C PHE A 176 16.72 8.30 -5.63
N PHE A 177 17.75 7.75 -6.28
CA PHE A 177 17.65 6.94 -7.50
C PHE A 177 18.34 5.58 -7.38
N ILE A 178 18.87 5.26 -6.19
CA ILE A 178 19.58 4.00 -5.94
C ILE A 178 18.71 3.15 -5.04
N GLU A 179 18.15 2.07 -5.61
CA GLU A 179 17.41 1.09 -4.84
C GLU A 179 18.35 0.33 -3.91
N ARG A 180 18.15 0.52 -2.61
CA ARG A 180 18.81 -0.27 -1.59
C ARG A 180 17.94 -1.49 -1.29
N LYS A 181 18.54 -2.67 -1.35
CA LYS A 181 17.91 -3.87 -0.81
C LYS A 181 17.72 -3.67 0.70
N PHE A 182 16.58 -4.13 1.20
CA PHE A 182 16.37 -4.13 2.64
C PHE A 182 17.43 -5.01 3.30
N ASP A 183 18.08 -4.48 4.32
CA ASP A 183 19.01 -5.21 5.17
C ASP A 183 18.43 -5.28 6.58
N GLU A 184 18.00 -6.47 6.95
CA GLU A 184 17.42 -6.76 8.26
C GLU A 184 18.39 -6.42 9.40
N GLN A 185 19.69 -6.65 9.21
CA GLN A 185 20.67 -6.34 10.25
C GLN A 185 20.79 -4.83 10.47
N SER A 186 20.86 -4.05 9.38
CA SER A 186 20.82 -2.58 9.46
C SER A 186 19.53 -2.08 10.09
N PHE A 187 18.38 -2.69 9.75
CA PHE A 187 17.09 -2.34 10.35
C PHE A 187 17.10 -2.54 11.88
N ILE A 188 17.53 -3.73 12.35
CA ILE A 188 17.63 -4.03 13.79
C ILE A 188 18.57 -3.04 14.49
N LYS A 189 19.73 -2.75 13.88
CA LYS A 189 20.73 -1.81 14.43
C LYS A 189 20.22 -0.37 14.55
N LYS A 190 19.29 0.06 13.69
CA LYS A 190 18.67 1.40 13.74
C LYS A 190 17.68 1.58 14.89
N HIS A 191 17.25 0.49 15.52
CA HIS A 191 16.29 0.51 16.62
C HIS A 191 16.88 -0.13 17.89
N PRO A 192 17.99 0.41 18.42
CA PRO A 192 18.61 -0.14 19.62
C PRO A 192 17.65 -0.04 20.81
N ASN A 193 17.70 -1.04 21.69
CA ASN A 193 16.89 -1.13 22.92
C ASN A 193 15.36 -1.17 22.71
N LYS A 194 14.87 -1.27 21.47
CA LYS A 194 13.44 -1.46 21.18
C LYS A 194 13.11 -2.95 21.03
N GLU A 195 11.86 -3.29 21.31
CA GLU A 195 11.36 -4.64 20.98
C GLU A 195 11.03 -4.68 19.49
N ILE A 196 11.58 -5.68 18.80
CA ILE A 196 11.38 -5.87 17.37
C ILE A 196 10.80 -7.26 17.17
N ILE A 197 9.60 -7.31 16.61
CA ILE A 197 8.95 -8.55 16.18
C ILE A 197 9.14 -8.69 14.68
N ILE A 198 9.60 -9.87 14.26
CA ILE A 198 9.74 -10.24 12.86
C ILE A 198 8.84 -11.44 12.60
N LEU A 199 7.90 -11.26 11.68
CA LEU A 199 6.98 -12.32 11.25
C LEU A 199 7.23 -12.67 9.80
N GLU A 200 7.35 -13.96 9.50
CA GLU A 200 7.31 -14.47 8.14
C GLU A 200 5.86 -14.86 7.78
N ALA A 201 5.40 -14.37 6.65
CA ALA A 201 4.06 -14.54 6.11
C ALA A 201 4.13 -15.24 4.75
N VAL A 202 3.59 -16.45 4.67
CA VAL A 202 3.52 -17.26 3.45
C VAL A 202 2.08 -17.34 2.98
N THR A 203 1.79 -16.87 1.76
CA THR A 203 0.45 -16.97 1.20
C THR A 203 0.16 -18.36 0.66
N LEU A 204 -1.09 -18.79 0.79
CA LEU A 204 -1.59 -19.98 0.10
C LEU A 204 -1.78 -19.65 -1.39
N ASN A 205 -1.21 -20.49 -2.28
CA ASN A 205 -1.09 -20.28 -3.74
C ASN A 205 -2.24 -19.48 -4.37
N SER A 206 -1.92 -18.31 -4.95
CA SER A 206 -2.86 -17.49 -5.73
C SER A 206 -2.11 -16.58 -6.71
N LYS A 207 -2.81 -15.79 -7.53
CA LYS A 207 -2.18 -14.81 -8.43
C LYS A 207 -1.39 -13.76 -7.63
N LYS A 208 -0.29 -13.25 -8.18
CA LYS A 208 0.61 -12.27 -7.54
C LYS A 208 -0.11 -11.08 -6.89
N ASP A 209 -0.93 -10.32 -7.63
CA ASP A 209 -1.62 -9.16 -7.06
C ASP A 209 -2.58 -9.55 -5.92
N VAL A 210 -3.22 -10.72 -6.03
CA VAL A 210 -4.06 -11.29 -4.96
C VAL A 210 -3.23 -11.69 -3.74
N MET A 211 -2.06 -12.30 -3.94
CA MET A 211 -1.12 -12.62 -2.86
C MET A 211 -0.66 -11.36 -2.14
N GLY A 212 -0.21 -10.35 -2.89
CA GLY A 212 0.22 -9.07 -2.34
C GLY A 212 -0.89 -8.38 -1.56
N ALA A 213 -2.11 -8.33 -2.10
CA ALA A 213 -3.26 -7.74 -1.42
C ALA A 213 -3.59 -8.46 -0.11
N LYS A 214 -3.56 -9.80 -0.11
CA LYS A 214 -3.75 -10.61 1.09
C LYS A 214 -2.66 -10.36 2.13
N LEU A 215 -1.40 -10.24 1.72
CA LEU A 215 -0.27 -9.94 2.58
C LEU A 215 -0.37 -8.55 3.21
N LEU A 216 -0.66 -7.52 2.40
CA LEU A 216 -0.87 -6.16 2.89
C LEU A 216 -2.06 -6.09 3.87
N LYS A 217 -3.15 -6.78 3.55
CA LYS A 217 -4.31 -6.88 4.46
C LYS A 217 -3.92 -7.56 5.78
N CYS A 218 -3.16 -8.64 5.72
CA CYS A 218 -2.64 -9.34 6.90
C CYS A 218 -1.74 -8.43 7.75
N PHE A 219 -0.79 -7.74 7.12
CA PHE A 219 0.11 -6.78 7.79
C PHE A 219 -0.66 -5.68 8.52
N ASN A 220 -1.62 -5.05 7.85
CA ASN A 220 -2.47 -4.00 8.45
C ASN A 220 -3.36 -4.54 9.57
N TYR A 221 -3.92 -5.74 9.38
CA TYR A 221 -4.70 -6.41 10.42
C TYR A 221 -3.86 -6.65 11.68
N ILE A 222 -2.64 -7.21 11.54
CA ILE A 222 -1.72 -7.45 12.64
C ILE A 222 -1.42 -6.13 13.39
N LYS A 223 -1.11 -5.05 12.67
CA LYS A 223 -0.87 -3.73 13.27
C LYS A 223 -2.05 -3.26 14.12
N GLU A 224 -3.26 -3.35 13.59
CA GLU A 224 -4.47 -2.98 14.33
C GLU A 224 -4.71 -3.88 15.54
N ARG A 225 -4.45 -5.19 15.44
CA ARG A 225 -4.59 -6.13 16.57
C ARG A 225 -3.61 -5.82 17.71
N PHE A 226 -2.36 -5.49 17.39
CA PHE A 226 -1.39 -5.03 18.41
C PHE A 226 -1.86 -3.74 19.08
N LYS A 227 -2.32 -2.76 18.31
CA LYS A 227 -2.83 -1.48 18.82
C LYS A 227 -4.04 -1.67 19.74
N LEU A 228 -5.00 -2.51 19.35
CA LEU A 228 -6.18 -2.84 20.17
C LEU A 228 -5.81 -3.55 21.48
N ASN A 229 -4.70 -4.29 21.50
CA ASN A 229 -4.16 -4.89 22.72
C ASN A 229 -3.23 -3.94 23.49
N GLY A 230 -3.18 -2.66 23.14
CA GLY A 230 -2.43 -1.63 23.86
C GLY A 230 -0.93 -1.61 23.56
N PHE A 231 -0.46 -2.35 22.57
CA PHE A 231 0.93 -2.29 22.11
C PHE A 231 1.10 -1.15 21.11
N ASN A 232 1.96 -0.19 21.43
CA ASN A 232 2.27 0.92 20.53
C ASN A 232 3.40 0.55 19.56
N ILE A 233 3.09 0.55 18.27
CA ILE A 233 4.05 0.32 17.19
C ILE A 233 4.63 1.67 16.76
N MET A 234 5.92 1.89 17.02
CA MET A 234 6.64 3.10 16.61
C MET A 234 6.92 3.11 15.12
N HIS A 235 7.31 1.95 14.58
CA HIS A 235 7.70 1.80 13.19
C HIS A 235 7.30 0.42 12.69
N SER A 236 6.88 0.36 11.43
CA SER A 236 6.49 -0.88 10.78
C SER A 236 6.84 -0.83 9.30
N GLU A 237 7.46 -1.88 8.79
CA GLU A 237 7.75 -2.05 7.37
C GLU A 237 7.48 -3.51 6.97
N TRP A 238 7.20 -3.74 5.70
CA TRP A 238 7.07 -5.09 5.18
C TRP A 238 7.79 -5.23 3.84
N HIS A 239 8.35 -6.41 3.61
CA HIS A 239 9.03 -6.76 2.37
C HIS A 239 8.51 -8.08 1.86
N TRP A 240 8.32 -8.20 0.56
CA TRP A 240 7.83 -9.42 -0.06
C TRP A 240 8.73 -9.84 -1.21
N ASP A 241 9.28 -11.04 -1.10
CA ASP A 241 9.89 -11.74 -2.23
C ASP A 241 8.83 -12.66 -2.83
N GLU A 242 8.45 -12.37 -4.07
CA GLU A 242 7.42 -13.09 -4.83
C GLU A 242 7.71 -14.60 -4.95
N LYS A 243 8.98 -15.01 -4.87
CA LYS A 243 9.39 -16.43 -4.97
C LYS A 243 9.45 -17.14 -3.62
N LYS A 244 9.35 -16.40 -2.50
CA LYS A 244 9.54 -16.94 -1.15
C LYS A 244 8.35 -16.56 -0.27
N SER A 245 8.53 -15.54 0.56
CA SER A 245 7.64 -15.15 1.64
C SER A 245 7.70 -13.63 1.84
N ALA A 246 6.74 -13.11 2.57
CA ALA A 246 6.78 -11.75 3.06
C ALA A 246 7.29 -11.72 4.49
N PHE A 247 8.00 -10.66 4.84
CA PHE A 247 8.51 -10.40 6.18
C PHE A 247 7.89 -9.12 6.70
N PHE A 248 7.31 -9.18 7.90
CA PHE A 248 6.70 -8.05 8.59
C PHE A 248 7.59 -7.66 9.76
N TYR A 249 8.04 -6.41 9.76
CA TYR A 249 8.90 -5.85 10.79
C TYR A 249 8.09 -4.87 11.62
N LEU A 250 8.01 -5.10 12.94
CA LEU A 250 7.23 -4.28 13.87
C LEU A 250 8.13 -3.86 15.03
N VAL A 251 8.36 -2.55 15.18
CA VAL A 251 9.16 -1.96 16.24
C VAL A 251 8.23 -1.35 17.27
N PHE A 252 8.31 -1.82 18.52
CA PHE A 252 7.45 -1.38 19.61
C PHE A 252 8.15 -0.39 20.52
N ASP A 253 7.36 0.52 21.07
CA ASP A 253 7.86 1.56 21.98
C ASP A 253 8.40 0.98 23.29
N ASN A 254 7.66 0.01 23.82
CA ASN A 254 7.92 -0.65 25.10
C ASN A 254 8.08 -2.15 24.89
N LYS A 255 9.06 -2.75 25.59
CA LYS A 255 9.25 -4.21 25.64
C LYS A 255 8.15 -4.91 26.42
N GLU A 256 7.58 -4.21 27.39
CA GLU A 256 6.52 -4.69 28.25
C GLU A 256 5.58 -3.54 28.60
N ILE A 257 4.28 -3.83 28.62
CA ILE A 257 3.24 -2.89 29.05
C ILE A 257 2.72 -3.30 30.42
N SER A 258 2.00 -2.38 31.10
CA SER A 258 1.38 -2.65 32.40
C SER A 258 0.62 -3.97 32.40
N SER A 259 0.73 -4.75 33.48
CA SER A 259 -0.03 -5.99 33.68
C SER A 259 -1.55 -5.79 33.73
N THR A 260 -2.00 -4.54 33.83
CA THR A 260 -3.40 -4.15 33.82
C THR A 260 -3.77 -3.20 32.67
N ALA A 261 -5.04 -3.21 32.30
CA ALA A 261 -5.65 -2.28 31.37
C ALA A 261 -6.90 -1.65 31.99
N ARG A 262 -7.14 -0.37 31.70
CA ARG A 262 -8.39 0.28 32.08
C ARG A 262 -9.53 -0.22 31.20
N HIS A 263 -10.52 -0.89 31.80
CA HIS A 263 -11.77 -1.25 31.15
C HIS A 263 -12.81 -0.17 31.43
N TYR A 264 -13.01 0.74 30.47
CA TYR A 264 -13.96 1.83 30.61
C TYR A 264 -15.40 1.32 30.53
N GLY A 265 -16.18 1.72 31.53
CA GLY A 265 -17.61 1.53 31.58
C GLY A 265 -18.40 2.70 30.96
N PRO A 266 -19.70 2.77 31.26
CA PRO A 266 -20.57 3.86 30.82
C PRO A 266 -20.19 5.19 31.52
N PRO A 267 -20.75 6.32 31.06
CA PRO A 267 -20.66 7.59 31.78
C PRO A 267 -21.15 7.47 33.22
N ALA A 268 -20.54 8.20 34.14
CA ALA A 268 -20.89 8.21 35.56
C ALA A 268 -22.31 8.74 35.83
N SER A 269 -22.91 9.45 34.88
CA SER A 269 -24.31 9.91 34.95
C SER A 269 -25.33 8.82 34.61
N ALA A 270 -24.93 7.75 33.91
CA ALA A 270 -25.82 6.72 33.42
C ALA A 270 -26.16 5.69 34.50
N LYS A 271 -27.13 6.00 35.38
CA LYS A 271 -27.51 5.17 36.56
C LYS A 271 -27.70 3.68 36.25
N LYS A 272 -28.50 3.32 35.23
CA LYS A 272 -28.75 1.91 34.86
C LYS A 272 -27.47 1.20 34.38
N GLY A 273 -26.68 1.86 33.55
CA GLY A 273 -25.41 1.30 33.06
C GLY A 273 -24.39 1.11 34.18
N MET A 274 -24.34 2.06 35.12
CA MET A 274 -23.46 1.98 36.29
C MET A 274 -23.82 0.79 37.18
N GLN A 275 -25.09 0.54 37.46
CA GLN A 275 -25.52 -0.61 38.28
C GLN A 275 -25.10 -1.94 37.64
N GLY A 276 -25.27 -2.09 36.33
CA GLY A 276 -24.81 -3.28 35.60
C GLY A 276 -23.29 -3.47 35.67
N PHE A 277 -22.52 -2.37 35.52
CA PHE A 277 -21.07 -2.39 35.62
C PHE A 277 -20.59 -2.73 37.04
N ILE A 278 -21.22 -2.17 38.07
CA ILE A 278 -20.96 -2.49 39.49
C ILE A 278 -21.23 -3.96 39.78
N LYS A 279 -22.37 -4.48 39.31
CA LYS A 279 -22.74 -5.89 39.53
C LYS A 279 -21.71 -6.85 38.93
N LYS A 280 -21.13 -6.50 37.77
CA LYS A 280 -20.13 -7.33 37.10
C LYS A 280 -18.74 -7.25 37.74
N TRP A 281 -18.29 -6.07 38.15
CA TRP A 281 -16.88 -5.83 38.52
C TRP A 281 -16.64 -5.57 40.02
N GLY A 282 -17.70 -5.40 40.81
CA GLY A 282 -17.62 -5.09 42.23
C GLY A 282 -17.38 -3.61 42.50
N LYS A 283 -18.14 -3.03 43.44
CA LYS A 283 -18.10 -1.58 43.73
C LYS A 283 -16.71 -1.07 44.14
N GLY A 284 -15.94 -1.86 44.89
CA GLY A 284 -14.61 -1.49 45.39
C GLY A 284 -13.52 -1.39 44.30
N ASN A 285 -13.76 -1.96 43.12
CA ASN A 285 -12.79 -1.97 42.02
C ASN A 285 -13.00 -0.82 41.02
N ILE A 286 -14.04 0.00 41.22
CA ILE A 286 -14.44 1.03 40.25
C ILE A 286 -13.82 2.37 40.59
N LYS A 287 -13.18 2.95 39.59
CA LYS A 287 -12.54 4.25 39.63
C LYS A 287 -13.24 5.20 38.66
N LYS A 288 -13.06 6.51 38.86
CA LYS A 288 -13.56 7.56 37.95
C LYS A 288 -12.40 8.18 37.18
N ASP A 289 -12.63 8.48 35.91
CA ASP A 289 -11.76 9.25 35.05
C ASP A 289 -12.63 10.24 34.28
N GLY A 290 -12.64 11.50 34.75
CA GLY A 290 -13.58 12.53 34.29
C GLY A 290 -15.04 12.06 34.36
N ALA A 291 -15.74 12.09 33.22
CA ALA A 291 -17.14 11.72 33.11
C ALA A 291 -17.39 10.19 33.03
N ARG A 292 -16.35 9.35 33.02
CA ARG A 292 -16.49 7.89 32.87
C ARG A 292 -16.02 7.15 34.11
N ILE A 293 -16.56 5.95 34.29
CA ILE A 293 -16.05 4.98 35.27
C ILE A 293 -15.20 3.92 34.57
N TYR A 294 -14.26 3.32 35.30
CA TYR A 294 -13.45 2.21 34.81
C TYR A 294 -13.09 1.24 35.94
N THR A 295 -12.65 0.05 35.58
CA THR A 295 -11.97 -0.90 36.47
C THR A 295 -10.66 -1.32 35.83
N ASP A 296 -9.68 -1.74 36.62
CA ASP A 296 -8.42 -2.29 36.10
C ASP A 296 -8.59 -3.79 35.91
N ILE A 297 -8.43 -4.27 34.67
CA ILE A 297 -8.46 -5.69 34.33
C ILE A 297 -7.06 -6.20 34.05
N LYS A 298 -6.76 -7.45 34.46
CA LYS A 298 -5.49 -8.10 34.13
C LYS A 298 -5.41 -8.34 32.63
N ARG A 299 -4.27 -8.00 32.02
CA ARG A 299 -4.00 -8.32 30.61
C ARG A 299 -3.64 -9.78 30.45
N GLU A 300 -4.09 -10.37 29.35
CA GLU A 300 -3.65 -11.70 28.93
C GLU A 300 -2.19 -11.68 28.45
N PHE A 301 -1.76 -10.58 27.81
CA PHE A 301 -0.41 -10.39 27.28
C PHE A 301 0.19 -9.07 27.74
N THR A 302 1.44 -9.09 28.21
CA THR A 302 2.19 -7.88 28.60
C THR A 302 3.37 -7.62 27.67
N LYS A 303 3.82 -8.62 26.91
CA LYS A 303 4.95 -8.49 25.98
C LYS A 303 4.49 -8.66 24.53
N PRO A 304 4.98 -7.84 23.58
CA PRO A 304 4.64 -7.98 22.16
C PRO A 304 4.87 -9.40 21.62
N LYS A 305 5.98 -10.04 22.01
CA LYS A 305 6.34 -11.41 21.59
C LYS A 305 5.30 -12.46 22.00
N GLN A 306 4.73 -12.35 23.21
CA GLN A 306 3.68 -13.27 23.67
C GLN A 306 2.43 -13.14 22.78
N TYR A 307 2.04 -11.90 22.49
CA TYR A 307 0.89 -11.64 21.65
C TYR A 307 1.12 -12.04 20.18
N ALA A 308 2.33 -11.83 19.66
CA ALA A 308 2.72 -12.30 18.33
C ALA A 308 2.57 -13.82 18.21
N LEU A 309 3.05 -14.57 19.20
CA LEU A 309 2.91 -16.03 19.24
C LEU A 309 1.44 -16.46 19.28
N HIS A 310 0.60 -15.76 20.05
CA HIS A 310 -0.84 -16.01 20.07
C HIS A 310 -1.48 -15.79 18.68
N LEU A 311 -1.15 -14.68 17.99
CA LEU A 311 -1.65 -14.39 16.65
C LEU A 311 -1.28 -15.49 15.65
N THR A 312 -0.04 -16.00 15.70
CA THR A 312 0.42 -17.05 14.77
C THR A 312 -0.31 -18.39 14.92
N LYS A 313 -0.91 -18.66 16.09
CA LYS A 313 -1.51 -19.96 16.42
C LYS A 313 -3.04 -19.95 16.47
N ASN A 314 -3.64 -18.82 16.82
CA ASN A 314 -5.05 -18.78 17.22
C ASN A 314 -5.92 -17.83 16.38
N ASP A 315 -5.33 -16.93 15.60
CA ASP A 315 -6.12 -15.96 14.84
C ASP A 315 -6.58 -16.54 13.49
N ARG A 316 -7.82 -17.05 13.47
CA ARG A 316 -8.45 -17.63 12.27
C ARG A 316 -8.48 -16.67 11.08
N ASN A 317 -8.59 -15.37 11.30
CA ASN A 317 -8.62 -14.39 10.20
C ASN A 317 -7.27 -14.30 9.50
N ILE A 318 -6.16 -14.57 10.19
CA ILE A 318 -4.84 -14.67 9.59
C ILE A 318 -4.69 -16.03 8.90
N MET A 319 -4.96 -17.11 9.64
CA MET A 319 -4.72 -18.50 9.20
C MET A 319 -5.51 -18.90 7.95
N ASN A 320 -6.67 -18.28 7.71
CA ASN A 320 -7.47 -18.54 6.50
C ASN A 320 -6.80 -18.07 5.20
N TYR A 321 -5.83 -17.15 5.26
CA TYR A 321 -5.23 -16.54 4.08
C TYR A 321 -3.71 -16.66 4.02
N VAL A 322 -3.05 -16.72 5.17
CA VAL A 322 -1.60 -16.63 5.30
C VAL A 322 -1.13 -17.55 6.43
N LYS A 323 -0.09 -18.35 6.17
CA LYS A 323 0.67 -19.04 7.21
C LYS A 323 1.66 -18.04 7.80
N LEU A 324 1.54 -17.78 9.10
CA LEU A 324 2.36 -16.79 9.82
C LEU A 324 3.32 -17.48 10.79
N LEU A 325 4.59 -17.14 10.75
CA LEU A 325 5.66 -17.69 11.60
C LEU A 325 6.36 -16.55 12.34
N LEU A 326 6.64 -16.75 13.62
CA LEU A 326 7.41 -15.80 14.44
C LEU A 326 8.90 -16.14 14.34
N LEU A 327 9.69 -15.21 13.80
CA LEU A 327 11.15 -15.35 13.67
C LEU A 327 11.92 -14.66 14.79
N ARG A 328 11.40 -13.52 15.27
CA ARG A 328 12.01 -12.75 16.36
C ARG A 328 10.97 -12.32 17.37
#